data_AF-K1RUE9-F1
#
_entry.id   AF-K1RUE9-F1
#
_cell.length_a   1.000
_cell.length_b   1.000
_cell.length_c   1.000
_cell.angle_alpha   90.00
_cell.angle_beta   90.00
_cell.angle_gamma   90.00
#
_symmetry.space_group_name_H-M   'P 1'
#
loop_
_entity.id
_entity.type
_entity.pdbx_description
1 polymer ?
#
loop_
_entity_poly.entity_id
_entity_poly.type
_entity_poly.pdbx_seq_one_letter_code
_entity_poly.pdbx_strand_id
1 'polypeptide(L)'
;MVYIKYNADGTVKSSIDKFYSPEELAEIKTVMGAKDGDLVLILSGDNANKTRIQLCSLRLEMGDRLGLRDKNVFKCLWIIDFPLFEWSDEEQRLMATHHPFTMPNPDDIPLLDEHPEQVRAKAYDFVCNGIEVGGGSLRIHDTQLQEKMFEVLGFTPERAEAQFGFLMNAFKYGAPPHAGLAFGLDRFVSLFWLV
;
A
#
# COMPACT_ATOMS: atom_id res chain seq x y z
N MET A 1 -15.77 -3.23 17.51
CA MET A 1 -15.10 -4.52 17.26
C MET A 1 -16.08 -5.63 17.59
N VAL A 2 -16.32 -6.50 16.62
CA VAL A 2 -17.13 -7.72 16.76
C VAL A 2 -16.18 -8.89 17.00
N TYR A 3 -16.58 -9.87 17.80
CA TYR A 3 -15.83 -11.11 17.98
C TYR A 3 -16.73 -12.33 17.79
N ILE A 4 -16.16 -13.40 17.26
CA ILE A 4 -16.76 -14.73 17.19
C ILE A 4 -15.76 -15.72 17.79
N LYS A 5 -16.17 -16.41 18.84
CA LYS A 5 -15.37 -17.43 19.51
C LYS A 5 -15.90 -18.81 19.13
N TYR A 6 -15.04 -19.63 18.55
CA TYR A 6 -15.30 -21.04 18.32
C TYR A 6 -14.67 -21.81 19.48
N ASN A 7 -15.47 -22.27 20.43
CA ASN A 7 -14.95 -22.96 21.62
C ASN A 7 -14.43 -24.36 21.23
N ALA A 8 -13.55 -24.92 22.07
CA ALA A 8 -12.95 -26.23 21.84
C ALA A 8 -13.97 -27.39 21.87
N ASP A 9 -15.15 -27.18 22.44
CA ASP A 9 -16.26 -28.14 22.49
C ASP A 9 -17.19 -28.05 21.26
N GLY A 10 -16.84 -27.22 20.28
CA GLY A 10 -17.61 -26.98 19.06
C GLY A 10 -18.73 -25.94 19.22
N THR A 11 -18.95 -25.39 20.42
CA THR A 11 -19.94 -24.34 20.63
C THR A 11 -19.45 -22.99 20.12
N VAL A 12 -20.36 -22.15 19.61
CA VAL A 12 -20.04 -20.81 19.10
C VAL A 12 -20.62 -19.74 20.02
N LYS A 13 -19.84 -18.70 20.31
CA LYS A 13 -20.28 -17.51 21.05
C LYS A 13 -19.81 -16.25 20.34
N SER A 14 -20.70 -15.30 20.10
CA SER A 14 -20.39 -14.07 19.38
C SER A 14 -20.95 -12.84 20.07
N SER A 15 -20.36 -11.67 19.81
CA SER A 15 -20.99 -10.40 20.20
C SER A 15 -22.25 -10.06 19.38
N ILE A 16 -22.55 -10.85 18.34
CA ILE A 16 -23.64 -10.62 17.38
C ILE A 16 -24.57 -11.84 17.22
N ASP A 17 -24.62 -12.75 18.20
CA ASP A 17 -25.44 -13.98 18.17
C ASP A 17 -26.95 -13.73 17.94
N LYS A 18 -27.45 -12.51 18.21
CA LYS A 18 -28.86 -12.14 18.00
C LYS A 18 -29.19 -11.76 16.55
N PHE A 19 -28.18 -11.49 15.74
CA PHE A 19 -28.35 -10.95 14.39
C PHE A 19 -28.00 -11.95 13.29
N TYR A 20 -27.27 -13.01 13.63
CA TYR A 20 -26.81 -14.03 12.70
C TYR A 20 -27.22 -15.41 13.18
N SER A 21 -27.68 -16.22 12.23
CA SER A 21 -28.03 -17.62 12.44
C SER A 21 -26.78 -18.47 12.71
N PRO A 22 -26.93 -19.63 13.36
CA PRO A 22 -25.84 -20.59 13.53
C PRO A 22 -25.18 -20.99 12.20
N GLU A 23 -25.96 -21.09 11.13
CA GLU A 23 -25.49 -21.43 9.78
C GLU A 23 -24.57 -20.34 9.22
N GLU A 24 -24.93 -19.05 9.35
CA GLU A 24 -24.07 -17.92 8.93
C GLU A 24 -22.77 -17.86 9.74
N LEU A 25 -22.83 -18.10 11.05
CA LEU A 25 -21.63 -18.13 11.91
C LEU A 25 -20.70 -19.32 11.56
N ALA A 26 -21.26 -20.44 11.09
CA ALA A 26 -20.50 -21.58 10.58
C ALA A 26 -19.88 -21.29 9.20
N GLU A 27 -20.57 -20.54 8.34
CA GLU A 27 -20.01 -20.07 7.06
C GLU A 27 -18.82 -19.15 7.29
N ILE A 28 -18.93 -18.19 8.23
CA ILE A 28 -17.82 -17.31 8.60
C ILE A 28 -16.63 -18.13 9.10
N LYS A 29 -16.86 -19.19 9.90
CA LYS A 29 -15.80 -20.10 10.35
C LYS A 29 -15.02 -20.67 9.18
N THR A 30 -15.75 -21.10 8.16
CA THR A 30 -15.21 -21.73 6.95
C THR A 30 -14.41 -20.73 6.12
N VAL A 31 -14.97 -19.54 5.84
CA VAL A 31 -14.29 -18.48 5.07
C VAL A 31 -13.01 -18.02 5.76
N MET A 32 -13.03 -17.92 7.08
CA MET A 32 -11.86 -17.52 7.86
C MET A 32 -10.84 -18.66 8.06
N GLY A 33 -11.17 -19.90 7.70
CA GLY A 33 -10.34 -21.07 7.97
C GLY A 33 -10.14 -21.35 9.46
N ALA A 34 -11.07 -20.89 10.31
CA ALA A 34 -10.98 -21.00 11.76
C ALA A 34 -11.32 -22.40 12.26
N LYS A 35 -10.69 -22.83 13.34
CA LYS A 35 -10.88 -24.12 14.01
C LYS A 35 -11.51 -23.95 15.39
N ASP A 36 -11.92 -25.06 15.99
CA ASP A 36 -12.34 -25.08 17.38
C ASP A 36 -11.16 -24.67 18.28
N GLY A 37 -11.38 -23.68 19.14
CA GLY A 37 -10.37 -23.00 19.93
C GLY A 37 -10.02 -21.60 19.45
N ASP A 38 -10.38 -21.23 18.21
CA ASP A 38 -10.00 -19.95 17.63
C ASP A 38 -10.96 -18.79 17.98
N LEU A 39 -10.42 -17.57 17.87
CA LEU A 39 -11.13 -16.31 18.03
C LEU A 39 -11.00 -15.49 16.75
N VAL A 40 -12.13 -15.15 16.14
CA VAL A 40 -12.19 -14.24 14.99
C VAL A 40 -12.59 -12.85 15.47
N LEU A 41 -11.80 -11.84 15.08
CA LEU A 41 -12.05 -10.43 15.38
C LEU A 41 -12.36 -9.67 14.09
N ILE A 42 -13.47 -8.92 14.10
CA ILE A 42 -14.00 -8.24 12.92
C ILE A 42 -14.14 -6.75 13.22
N LEU A 43 -13.62 -5.92 12.31
CA LEU A 43 -13.80 -4.48 12.29
C LEU A 43 -14.61 -4.09 11.05
N SER A 44 -15.45 -3.07 11.19
CA SER A 44 -16.23 -2.47 10.11
C SER A 44 -16.14 -0.95 10.18
N GLY A 45 -16.30 -0.29 9.05
CA GLY A 45 -16.32 1.17 8.94
C GLY A 45 -16.57 1.61 7.50
N ASP A 46 -17.05 2.83 7.33
CA ASP A 46 -17.48 3.35 6.03
C ASP A 46 -16.31 3.60 5.07
N ASN A 47 -15.09 3.75 5.61
CA ASN A 47 -13.87 3.89 4.84
C ASN A 47 -12.99 2.63 5.00
N ALA A 48 -12.91 1.85 3.92
CA ALA A 48 -12.17 0.59 3.91
C ALA A 48 -10.68 0.76 4.27
N ASN A 49 -10.02 1.83 3.84
CA ASN A 49 -8.60 2.06 4.14
C ASN A 49 -8.39 2.37 5.63
N LYS A 50 -9.25 3.19 6.24
CA LYS A 50 -9.20 3.43 7.69
C LYS A 50 -9.39 2.14 8.49
N THR A 51 -10.36 1.31 8.10
CA THR A 51 -10.60 0.02 8.76
C THR A 51 -9.45 -0.97 8.57
N ARG A 52 -8.85 -1.04 7.37
CA ARG A 52 -7.66 -1.88 7.09
C ARG A 52 -6.47 -1.48 7.97
N ILE A 53 -6.21 -0.18 8.13
CA ILE A 53 -5.14 0.33 9.00
C ILE A 53 -5.38 -0.10 10.45
N GLN A 54 -6.59 0.10 10.97
CA GLN A 54 -6.95 -0.30 12.35
C GLN A 54 -6.80 -1.81 12.57
N LEU A 55 -7.24 -2.63 11.60
CA LEU A 55 -7.12 -4.08 11.68
C LEU A 55 -5.66 -4.53 11.58
N CYS A 56 -4.83 -3.85 10.78
CA CYS A 56 -3.40 -4.12 10.69
C CYS A 56 -2.71 -3.84 12.03
N SER A 57 -3.00 -2.71 12.68
CA SER A 57 -2.47 -2.40 14.02
C SER A 57 -2.85 -3.45 15.05
N LEU A 58 -4.11 -3.89 15.06
CA LEU A 58 -4.56 -4.98 15.93
C LEU A 58 -3.83 -6.30 15.63
N ARG A 59 -3.67 -6.65 14.35
CA ARG A 59 -2.93 -7.86 13.92
C ARG A 59 -1.48 -7.85 14.42
N LEU A 60 -0.79 -6.71 14.29
CA LEU A 60 0.60 -6.56 14.73
C LEU A 60 0.71 -6.69 16.25
N GLU A 61 -0.16 -5.99 17.00
CA GLU A 61 -0.23 -6.06 18.46
C GLU A 61 -0.47 -7.50 18.95
N MET A 62 -1.39 -8.23 18.32
CA MET A 62 -1.64 -9.63 18.65
C MET A 62 -0.46 -10.52 18.30
N GLY A 63 0.23 -10.24 17.19
CA GLY A 63 1.48 -10.94 16.82
C GLY A 63 2.56 -10.78 17.88
N ASP A 64 2.70 -9.60 18.47
CA ASP A 64 3.64 -9.34 19.57
C ASP A 64 3.19 -10.03 20.87
N ARG A 65 1.94 -9.86 21.30
CA ARG A 65 1.42 -10.47 22.54
C ARG A 65 1.45 -12.00 22.53
N LEU A 66 1.25 -12.61 21.37
CA LEU A 66 1.26 -14.06 21.19
C LEU A 66 2.66 -14.61 20.88
N GLY A 67 3.69 -13.75 20.76
CA GLY A 67 5.06 -14.16 20.46
C GLY A 67 5.24 -14.78 19.07
N LEU A 68 4.40 -14.40 18.10
CA LEU A 68 4.40 -14.98 16.74
C LEU A 68 5.40 -14.29 15.80
N ARG A 69 6.09 -13.25 16.26
CA ARG A 69 7.07 -12.47 15.48
C ARG A 69 8.49 -12.88 15.87
N ASP A 70 8.94 -14.00 15.31
CA ASP A 70 10.32 -14.48 15.50
C ASP A 70 11.32 -13.52 14.85
N LYS A 71 12.20 -12.94 15.68
CA LYS A 71 13.23 -11.98 15.25
C LYS A 71 14.36 -12.62 14.46
N ASN A 72 14.53 -13.94 14.55
CA ASN A 72 15.59 -14.67 13.84
C ASN A 72 15.17 -15.09 12.42
N VAL A 73 13.88 -14.92 12.08
CA VAL A 73 13.34 -15.26 10.77
C VAL A 73 13.15 -13.98 9.97
N PHE A 74 13.83 -13.91 8.82
CA PHE A 74 13.69 -12.80 7.88
C PHE A 74 12.71 -13.20 6.76
N LYS A 75 11.65 -12.42 6.62
CA LYS A 75 10.65 -12.52 5.55
C LYS A 75 10.74 -11.26 4.70
N CYS A 76 11.36 -11.40 3.53
CA CYS A 76 11.52 -10.31 2.57
C CYS A 76 10.54 -10.48 1.42
N LEU A 77 10.00 -9.36 0.93
CA LEU A 77 9.13 -9.33 -0.24
C LEU A 77 9.25 -7.99 -0.97
N TRP A 78 8.85 -8.00 -2.24
CA TRP A 78 8.64 -6.79 -3.03
C TRP A 78 7.16 -6.47 -3.09
N ILE A 79 6.80 -5.22 -2.82
CA ILE A 79 5.50 -4.67 -3.15
C ILE A 79 5.67 -3.93 -4.48
N ILE A 80 4.78 -4.20 -5.43
CA ILE A 80 4.77 -3.63 -6.78
C ILE A 80 3.33 -3.24 -7.14
N ASP A 81 3.15 -2.65 -8.32
CA ASP A 81 1.83 -2.24 -8.83
C ASP A 81 1.09 -1.26 -7.89
N PHE A 82 1.86 -0.34 -7.30
CA PHE A 82 1.30 0.77 -6.53
C PHE A 82 0.42 1.65 -7.41
N PRO A 83 -0.65 2.26 -6.86
CA PRO A 83 -1.34 3.33 -7.56
C PRO A 83 -0.39 4.50 -7.81
N LEU A 84 -0.46 5.10 -9.00
CA LEU A 84 0.38 6.25 -9.37
C LEU A 84 -0.05 7.53 -8.64
N PHE A 85 -1.36 7.64 -8.39
CA PHE A 85 -1.97 8.77 -7.71
C PHE A 85 -2.81 8.32 -6.52
N GLU A 86 -2.96 9.21 -5.55
CA GLU A 86 -3.92 9.09 -4.47
C GLU A 86 -4.75 10.37 -4.37
N TRP A 87 -6.03 10.22 -4.03
CA TRP A 87 -6.88 11.37 -3.75
C TRP A 87 -6.55 11.95 -2.38
N SER A 88 -6.28 13.25 -2.34
CA SER A 88 -6.10 13.98 -1.09
C SER A 88 -7.39 14.72 -0.72
N ASP A 89 -8.00 14.32 0.40
CA ASP A 89 -9.14 15.04 0.98
C ASP A 89 -8.76 16.45 1.46
N GLU A 90 -7.48 16.70 1.76
CA GLU A 90 -6.99 18.01 2.21
C GLU A 90 -6.82 18.97 1.03
N GLU A 91 -6.17 18.50 -0.03
CA GLU A 91 -5.85 19.31 -1.22
C GLU A 91 -6.96 19.30 -2.28
N GLN A 92 -7.99 18.45 -2.08
CA GLN A 92 -9.12 18.24 -2.99
C GLN A 92 -8.66 17.96 -4.44
N ARG A 93 -7.59 17.16 -4.59
CA ARG A 93 -7.00 16.78 -5.88
C ARG A 93 -6.19 15.49 -5.77
N LEU A 94 -5.83 14.94 -6.93
CA LEU A 94 -4.88 13.84 -7.02
C LEU A 94 -3.46 14.31 -6.67
N MET A 95 -2.80 13.51 -5.84
CA MET A 95 -1.40 13.66 -5.46
C MET A 95 -0.61 12.44 -5.93
N ALA A 96 0.67 12.62 -6.26
CA ALA A 96 1.53 11.50 -6.59
C ALA A 96 1.83 10.69 -5.32
N THR A 97 1.72 9.36 -5.41
CA THR A 97 2.05 8.46 -4.28
C THR A 97 3.55 8.34 -4.03
N HIS A 98 4.33 8.57 -5.07
CA HIS A 98 5.79 8.59 -5.05
C HIS A 98 6.28 9.93 -5.62
N HIS A 99 7.40 9.93 -6.34
CA HIS A 99 7.87 11.13 -7.02
C HIS A 99 7.06 11.42 -8.30
N PRO A 100 6.77 12.69 -8.64
CA PRO A 100 6.15 13.10 -9.92
C PRO A 100 6.85 12.66 -11.23
N PHE A 101 8.06 12.11 -11.15
CA PHE A 101 8.80 11.56 -12.30
C PHE A 101 8.62 10.04 -12.41
N THR A 102 7.78 9.43 -11.57
CA THR A 102 7.54 8.00 -11.59
C THR A 102 6.78 7.61 -12.84
N MET A 103 7.27 6.61 -13.56
CA MET A 103 6.70 6.16 -14.80
C MET A 103 5.35 5.45 -14.55
N PRO A 104 4.27 5.81 -15.27
CA PRO A 104 3.05 5.03 -15.29
C PRO A 104 3.31 3.64 -15.91
N ASN A 105 2.51 2.66 -15.54
CA ASN A 105 2.51 1.38 -16.23
C ASN A 105 2.09 1.58 -17.69
N PRO A 106 2.88 1.13 -18.69
CA PRO A 106 2.56 1.33 -20.10
C PRO A 106 1.14 0.90 -20.50
N ASP A 107 0.65 -0.19 -19.91
CA ASP A 107 -0.69 -0.73 -20.20
C ASP A 107 -1.81 0.19 -19.69
N ASP A 108 -1.51 1.05 -18.72
CA ASP A 108 -2.46 1.94 -18.06
C ASP A 108 -2.36 3.39 -18.57
N ILE A 109 -1.41 3.71 -19.46
CA ILE A 109 -1.24 5.07 -20.04
C ILE A 109 -2.55 5.62 -20.64
N PRO A 110 -3.38 4.84 -21.36
CA PRO A 110 -4.66 5.33 -21.87
C PRO A 110 -5.63 5.80 -20.77
N LEU A 111 -5.49 5.30 -19.53
CA LEU A 111 -6.35 5.67 -18.41
C LEU A 111 -5.99 7.03 -17.81
N LEU A 112 -4.84 7.63 -18.15
CA LEU A 112 -4.42 8.91 -17.58
C LEU A 112 -5.41 10.06 -17.85
N ASP A 113 -6.16 10.01 -18.95
CA ASP A 113 -7.10 11.08 -19.33
C ASP A 113 -8.48 10.91 -18.68
N GLU A 114 -8.93 9.67 -18.51
CA GLU A 114 -10.31 9.37 -18.11
C GLU A 114 -10.42 8.86 -16.67
N HIS A 115 -9.46 8.02 -16.26
CA HIS A 115 -9.45 7.30 -14.99
C HIS A 115 -8.05 7.28 -14.34
N PRO A 116 -7.42 8.46 -14.11
CA PRO A 116 -6.07 8.54 -13.58
C PRO A 116 -5.91 7.81 -12.24
N GLU A 117 -6.96 7.73 -11.42
CA GLU A 117 -6.97 7.02 -10.14
C GLU A 117 -6.72 5.50 -10.25
N GLN A 118 -6.86 4.92 -11.44
CA GLN A 118 -6.65 3.50 -11.70
C GLN A 118 -5.27 3.19 -12.28
N VAL A 119 -4.48 4.22 -12.61
CA VAL A 119 -3.16 4.05 -13.22
C VAL A 119 -2.17 3.50 -12.20
N ARG A 120 -1.52 2.39 -12.52
CA ARG A 120 -0.43 1.86 -11.68
C ARG A 120 0.89 2.55 -12.01
N ALA A 121 1.75 2.66 -11.01
CA ALA A 121 3.13 3.09 -11.13
C ALA A 121 4.05 1.91 -11.42
N LYS A 122 5.11 2.13 -12.21
CA LYS A 122 6.30 1.26 -12.23
C LYS A 122 7.21 1.58 -11.04
N ALA A 123 6.64 1.44 -9.84
CA ALA A 123 7.31 1.61 -8.56
C ALA A 123 7.38 0.28 -7.80
N TYR A 124 8.34 0.18 -6.89
CA TYR A 124 8.60 -1.01 -6.12
C TYR A 124 9.21 -0.67 -4.76
N ASP A 125 8.73 -1.34 -3.72
CA ASP A 125 9.27 -1.24 -2.36
C ASP A 125 9.77 -2.61 -1.89
N PHE A 126 10.95 -2.60 -1.29
CA PHE A 126 11.52 -3.74 -0.59
C PHE A 126 11.15 -3.70 0.89
N VAL A 127 10.42 -4.72 1.33
CA VAL A 127 9.94 -4.84 2.70
C VAL A 127 10.57 -6.05 3.36
N CYS A 128 11.05 -5.88 4.59
CA CYS A 128 11.56 -6.96 5.43
C CYS A 128 10.86 -6.94 6.79
N ASN A 129 10.26 -8.06 7.19
CA ASN A 129 9.57 -8.22 8.48
C ASN A 129 8.52 -7.13 8.79
N GLY A 130 7.87 -6.61 7.74
CA GLY A 130 6.86 -5.55 7.83
C GLY A 130 7.42 -4.14 7.88
N ILE A 131 8.73 -3.95 7.69
CA ILE A 131 9.39 -2.65 7.61
C ILE A 131 9.82 -2.40 6.17
N GLU A 132 9.43 -1.24 5.63
CA GLU A 132 9.95 -0.72 4.37
C GLU A 132 11.41 -0.32 4.54
N VAL A 133 12.28 -1.03 3.83
CA VAL A 133 13.74 -0.88 3.91
C VAL A 133 14.26 0.01 2.79
N GLY A 134 13.60 -0.02 1.65
CA GLY A 134 13.95 0.81 0.50
C GLY A 134 12.91 0.71 -0.59
N GLY A 135 13.01 1.64 -1.53
CA GLY A 135 12.04 1.76 -2.60
C GLY A 135 12.62 2.49 -3.80
N GLY A 136 11.90 2.42 -4.91
CA GLY A 136 12.34 2.98 -6.16
C GLY A 136 11.27 2.97 -7.23
N SER A 137 11.60 3.58 -8.35
CA SER A 137 10.74 3.53 -9.53
C SER A 137 11.52 3.74 -10.82
N LEU A 138 10.91 3.26 -11.90
CA LEU A 138 11.28 3.69 -13.25
C LEU A 138 10.89 5.15 -13.41
N ARG A 139 11.73 5.90 -14.12
CA ARG A 139 11.53 7.33 -14.34
C ARG A 139 11.03 7.62 -15.74
N ILE A 140 10.17 8.62 -15.83
CA ILE A 140 9.75 9.19 -17.10
C ILE A 140 10.96 9.87 -17.73
N HIS A 141 11.20 9.55 -19.00
CA HIS A 141 12.25 10.10 -19.84
C HIS A 141 11.68 10.69 -21.14
N ASP A 142 10.37 10.56 -21.35
CA ASP A 142 9.64 11.18 -22.45
C ASP A 142 9.02 12.51 -21.99
N THR A 143 9.33 13.60 -22.69
CA THR A 143 8.89 14.95 -22.30
C THR A 143 7.37 15.10 -22.35
N GLN A 144 6.71 14.54 -23.35
CA GLN A 144 5.25 14.69 -23.51
C GLN A 144 4.51 13.96 -22.39
N LEU A 145 4.97 12.75 -22.03
CA LEU A 145 4.42 12.01 -20.91
C LEU A 145 4.65 12.73 -19.57
N GLN A 146 5.81 13.36 -19.38
CA GLN A 146 6.09 14.11 -18.15
C GLN A 146 5.22 15.37 -18.04
N GLU A 147 4.99 16.08 -19.14
CA GLU A 147 4.08 17.23 -19.19
C GLU A 147 2.64 16.80 -18.85
N LYS A 148 2.17 15.69 -19.45
CA LYS A 148 0.87 15.10 -19.13
C LYS A 148 0.74 14.72 -17.65
N MET A 149 1.78 14.14 -17.07
CA MET A 149 1.80 13.82 -15.63
C MET A 149 1.67 15.07 -14.75
N PHE A 150 2.31 16.18 -15.12
CA PHE A 150 2.18 17.44 -14.40
C PHE A 150 0.77 18.04 -14.53
N GLU A 151 0.16 17.95 -15.71
CA GLU A 151 -1.22 18.37 -15.94
C GLU A 151 -2.20 17.60 -15.03
N VAL A 152 -2.10 16.26 -14.98
CA VAL A 152 -2.94 15.41 -14.11
C VAL A 152 -2.78 15.77 -12.62
N LEU A 153 -1.57 16.15 -12.20
CA LEU A 153 -1.28 16.60 -10.83
C LEU A 153 -1.72 18.03 -10.54
N GLY A 154 -2.27 18.76 -11.52
CA GLY A 154 -2.77 20.13 -11.38
C GLY A 154 -1.68 21.20 -11.42
N PHE A 155 -0.53 20.92 -12.04
CA PHE A 155 0.49 21.95 -12.27
C PHE A 155 0.14 22.77 -13.51
N THR A 156 0.32 24.09 -13.41
CA THR A 156 0.37 24.93 -14.62
C THR A 156 1.75 24.79 -15.28
N PRO A 157 1.87 25.06 -16.60
CA PRO A 157 3.16 25.01 -17.29
C PRO A 157 4.24 25.89 -16.61
N GLU A 158 3.86 27.08 -16.14
CA GLU A 158 4.77 28.01 -15.46
C GLU A 158 5.25 27.45 -14.12
N ARG A 159 4.36 26.79 -13.37
CA ARG A 159 4.70 26.18 -12.08
C ARG A 159 5.60 24.95 -12.29
N ALA A 160 5.32 24.14 -13.29
CA ALA A 160 6.14 23.00 -13.65
C ALA A 160 7.54 23.45 -14.08
N GLU A 161 7.67 24.46 -14.93
CA GLU A 161 8.97 25.00 -15.35
C GLU A 161 9.73 25.63 -14.18
N ALA A 162 9.06 26.40 -13.31
CA ALA A 162 9.71 27.02 -12.16
C ALA A 162 10.30 26.01 -11.16
N GLN A 163 9.65 24.86 -10.96
CA GLN A 163 10.11 23.84 -10.02
C GLN A 163 11.02 22.78 -10.66
N PHE A 164 10.73 22.40 -11.91
CA PHE A 164 11.31 21.23 -12.58
C PHE A 164 11.94 21.53 -13.94
N GLY A 165 11.92 22.79 -14.40
CA GLY A 165 12.40 23.19 -15.72
C GLY A 165 13.86 22.82 -15.98
N PHE A 166 14.73 22.85 -14.95
CA PHE A 166 16.12 22.40 -15.11
C PHE A 166 16.21 20.93 -15.55
N LEU A 167 15.36 20.06 -14.99
CA LEU A 167 15.37 18.62 -15.29
C LEU A 167 14.64 18.34 -16.61
N MET A 168 13.51 19.01 -16.85
CA MET A 168 12.79 18.94 -18.12
C MET A 168 13.67 19.38 -19.29
N ASN A 169 14.46 20.44 -19.13
CA ASN A 169 15.40 20.89 -20.15
C ASN A 169 16.54 19.89 -20.36
N ALA A 170 16.99 19.19 -19.32
CA ALA A 170 17.98 18.11 -19.47
C ALA A 170 17.42 16.93 -20.29
N PHE A 171 16.14 16.56 -20.12
CA PHE A 171 15.52 15.46 -20.87
C PHE A 171 15.52 15.68 -22.38
N LYS A 172 15.44 16.94 -22.85
CA LYS A 172 15.51 17.32 -24.27
C LYS A 172 16.83 16.96 -24.95
N TYR A 173 17.91 16.74 -24.18
CA TYR A 173 19.22 16.34 -24.71
C TYR A 173 19.41 14.82 -24.79
N GLY A 174 18.34 14.04 -24.68
CA GLY A 174 18.36 12.59 -24.84
C GLY A 174 18.59 11.84 -23.53
N ALA A 175 17.81 12.15 -22.49
CA ALA A 175 17.83 11.36 -21.26
C ALA A 175 17.43 9.90 -21.56
N PRO A 176 18.26 8.90 -21.21
CA PRO A 176 17.95 7.51 -21.47
C PRO A 176 16.84 7.02 -20.52
N PRO A 177 16.18 5.89 -20.83
CA PRO A 177 15.39 5.16 -19.85
C PRO A 177 16.24 4.87 -18.61
N HIS A 178 15.75 5.24 -17.43
CA HIS A 178 16.47 5.09 -16.18
C HIS A 178 15.54 4.75 -15.02
N ALA A 179 16.10 4.11 -14.00
CA ALA A 179 15.39 3.72 -12.78
C ALA A 179 16.31 3.94 -11.58
N GLY A 180 15.72 4.14 -10.41
CA GLY A 180 16.47 4.29 -9.16
C GLY A 180 15.97 3.35 -8.09
N LEU A 181 16.81 3.13 -7.09
CA LEU A 181 16.43 2.51 -5.83
C LEU A 181 17.26 3.14 -4.71
N ALA A 182 16.62 3.43 -3.59
CA ALA A 182 17.28 3.91 -2.38
C ALA A 182 16.91 3.03 -1.19
N PHE A 183 17.90 2.69 -0.37
CA PHE A 183 17.69 2.00 0.91
C PHE A 183 17.88 2.99 2.07
N GLY A 184 16.99 2.93 3.05
CA GLY A 184 17.18 3.59 4.34
C GLY A 184 18.20 2.80 5.16
N LEU A 185 19.46 3.24 5.13
CA LEU A 185 20.58 2.53 5.76
C LEU A 185 20.32 2.25 7.26
N ASP A 186 19.81 3.24 8.00
CA ASP A 186 19.52 3.10 9.43
C ASP A 186 18.47 2.02 9.71
N ARG A 187 17.39 1.99 8.91
CA ARG A 187 16.34 0.97 9.02
C ARG A 187 16.89 -0.40 8.63
N PHE A 188 17.71 -0.47 7.59
CA PHE A 188 18.30 -1.73 7.15
C PHE A 188 19.21 -2.32 8.22
N VAL A 189 20.07 -1.50 8.82
CA VAL A 189 20.99 -1.93 9.87
C VAL A 189 20.22 -2.34 11.14
N SER A 190 19.17 -1.61 11.54
CA SER A 190 18.42 -1.92 12.76
C SER A 190 17.75 -3.31 12.75
N LEU A 191 17.45 -3.85 11.57
CA LEU A 191 16.94 -5.22 11.40
C LEU A 191 17.93 -6.29 11.89
N PHE A 192 19.23 -6.01 11.86
CA PHE A 192 20.29 -6.96 12.24
C PHE A 192 20.79 -6.75 13.68
N TRP A 193 20.49 -5.61 14.30
CA TRP A 193 21.03 -5.22 15.60
C TRP A 193 20.08 -5.48 16.79
N LEU A 194 18.87 -6.00 16.54
CA LEU A 194 17.91 -6.39 17.59
C LEU A 194 18.02 -7.87 18.00
N VAL A 195 19.18 -8.50 17.75
CA VAL A 195 19.58 -9.82 18.25
C VAL A 195 20.34 -9.66 19.57
#